data_AF-A0A0F9DU45-F1
#
_entry.id   AF-A0A0F9DU45-F1
#
_cell.length_a   1.000
_cell.length_b   1.000
_cell.length_c   1.000
_cell.angle_alpha   90.00
_cell.angle_beta   90.00
_cell.angle_gamma   90.00
#
_symmetry.space_group_name_H-M   'P 1'
#
loop_
_entity.id
_entity.type
_entity.pdbx_description
1 polymer ?
#
loop_
_entity_poly.entity_id
_entity_poly.type
_entity_poly.pdbx_seq_one_letter_code
_entity_poly.pdbx_strand_id
1 'polypeptide(L)'
;MVARECALFVSRQDSASQQQKEVEAAVDQQIRRQLDPNEKVTERDIEARRRTHPDVVEIVGQLLDLKRDVAIWQALKEAWQQRSYVLKELVTLYVASYYGDSTGRATDRVKGRDADTARRKMADARREKV
;
A
#
# COMPACT_ATOMS: atom_id res chain seq x y z
N MET A 1 -0.95 -1.65 -15.61
CA MET A 1 0.33 -2.37 -15.85
C MET A 1 0.97 -2.79 -14.53
N VAL A 2 1.35 -1.85 -13.63
CA VAL A 2 1.98 -2.14 -12.32
C VAL A 2 1.22 -3.16 -11.46
N ALA A 3 -0.11 -3.03 -11.35
CA ALA A 3 -0.91 -3.98 -10.56
C ALA A 3 -0.93 -5.41 -11.12
N ARG A 4 -0.84 -5.57 -12.45
CA ARG A 4 -0.79 -6.88 -13.12
C ARG A 4 0.56 -7.55 -12.83
N GLU A 5 1.65 -6.81 -12.97
CA GLU A 5 2.99 -7.34 -12.67
C GLU A 5 3.12 -7.71 -11.20
N CYS A 6 2.66 -6.86 -10.29
CA CYS A 6 2.61 -7.18 -8.86
C CYS A 6 1.87 -8.49 -8.58
N ALA A 7 0.71 -8.72 -9.21
CA ALA A 7 -0.04 -9.97 -9.05
C ALA A 7 0.72 -11.19 -9.60
N LEU A 8 1.42 -11.04 -10.75
CA LEU A 8 2.24 -12.09 -11.31
C LEU A 8 3.39 -12.49 -10.38
N PHE A 9 4.10 -11.51 -9.80
CA PHE A 9 5.20 -11.77 -8.86
C PHE A 9 4.71 -12.43 -7.56
N VAL A 10 3.54 -12.03 -7.04
CA VAL A 10 2.91 -12.70 -5.89
C VAL A 10 2.60 -14.16 -6.22
N SER A 11 2.00 -14.42 -7.38
CA SER A 11 1.71 -15.80 -7.80
C SER A 11 2.98 -16.65 -7.94
N ARG A 12 4.08 -16.08 -8.46
CA ARG A 12 5.37 -16.77 -8.54
C ARG A 12 5.96 -17.03 -7.15
N GLN A 13 5.89 -16.07 -6.24
CA GLN A 13 6.31 -16.22 -4.85
C GLN A 13 5.55 -17.36 -4.16
N ASP A 14 4.23 -17.42 -4.34
CA ASP A 14 3.38 -18.47 -3.77
C ASP A 14 3.77 -19.85 -4.32
N SER A 15 4.00 -19.95 -5.63
CA SER A 15 4.48 -21.18 -6.26
C SER A 15 5.84 -21.60 -5.71
N ALA A 16 6.79 -20.67 -5.56
CA ALA A 16 8.12 -20.97 -5.02
C ALA A 16 8.07 -21.38 -3.54
N SER A 17 7.16 -20.79 -2.76
CA SER A 17 6.89 -21.18 -1.37
C SER A 17 6.37 -22.62 -1.26
N GLN A 18 5.52 -23.03 -2.21
CA GLN A 18 5.05 -24.41 -2.29
C GLN A 18 6.19 -25.37 -2.70
N GLN A 19 6.98 -25.00 -3.71
CA GLN A 19 8.15 -25.77 -4.15
C GLN A 19 9.18 -25.94 -3.02
N GLN A 20 9.44 -24.89 -2.23
CA GLN A 20 10.32 -24.97 -1.06
C GLN A 20 9.87 -26.09 -0.12
N LYS A 21 8.58 -26.15 0.22
CA LYS A 21 8.04 -27.18 1.13
C LYS A 21 8.20 -28.59 0.55
N GLU A 22 8.00 -28.74 -0.75
CA GLU A 22 8.16 -30.02 -1.45
C GLU A 22 9.63 -30.48 -1.44
N VAL A 23 10.57 -29.58 -1.75
CA VAL A 23 12.01 -29.86 -1.71
C VAL A 23 12.46 -30.18 -0.28
N GLU A 24 12.03 -29.39 0.71
CA GLU A 24 12.36 -29.66 2.11
C GLU A 24 11.86 -31.04 2.56
N ALA A 25 10.63 -31.42 2.19
CA ALA A 25 10.08 -32.73 2.52
C ALA A 25 10.85 -33.87 1.83
N ALA A 26 11.23 -33.69 0.55
CA ALA A 26 12.02 -34.68 -0.18
C ALA A 26 13.41 -34.86 0.42
N VAL A 27 14.10 -33.77 0.75
CA VAL A 27 15.42 -33.78 1.38
C VAL A 27 15.36 -34.39 2.79
N ASP A 28 14.31 -34.10 3.57
CA ASP A 28 14.11 -34.71 4.89
C ASP A 28 14.03 -36.25 4.78
N GLN A 29 13.24 -36.75 3.84
CA GLN A 29 13.14 -38.19 3.57
C GLN A 29 14.46 -38.78 3.09
N GLN A 30 15.19 -38.07 2.23
CA GLN A 30 16.49 -38.50 1.74
C GLN A 30 17.50 -38.64 2.89
N ILE A 31 17.59 -37.62 3.76
CA ILE A 31 18.47 -37.65 4.93
C ILE A 31 18.11 -38.85 5.80
N ARG A 32 16.83 -39.06 6.13
CA ARG A 32 16.39 -40.20 6.96
C ARG A 32 16.73 -41.56 6.35
N ARG A 33 16.65 -41.71 5.03
CA ARG A 33 17.01 -42.95 4.33
C ARG A 33 18.52 -43.23 4.32
N GLN A 34 19.34 -42.18 4.43
CA GLN A 34 20.80 -42.29 4.44
C GLN A 34 21.37 -42.48 5.85
N LEU A 35 20.56 -42.37 6.91
CA LEU A 35 21.01 -42.59 8.27
C LEU A 35 21.32 -44.07 8.53
N ASP A 36 22.44 -44.33 9.20
CA ASP A 36 22.75 -45.66 9.70
C ASP A 36 21.74 -46.03 10.80
N PRO A 37 21.12 -47.23 10.78
CA PRO A 37 20.21 -47.68 11.83
C PRO A 37 20.84 -47.70 13.24
N ASN A 38 22.17 -47.71 13.35
CA ASN A 38 22.88 -47.65 14.63
C ASN A 38 23.23 -46.21 15.09
N GLU A 39 23.07 -45.20 14.24
CA GLU A 39 23.34 -43.80 14.58
C GLU A 39 22.14 -43.19 15.31
N LYS A 40 22.34 -42.73 16.55
CA LYS A 40 21.32 -41.97 17.28
C LYS A 40 21.31 -40.53 16.81
N VAL A 41 20.50 -40.23 15.81
CA VAL A 41 20.31 -38.87 15.30
C VAL A 41 19.05 -38.25 15.89
N THR A 42 19.13 -37.00 16.36
CA THR A 42 17.96 -36.28 16.85
C THR A 42 17.24 -35.57 15.70
N GLU A 43 15.95 -35.25 15.89
CA GLU A 43 15.19 -34.45 14.92
C GLU A 43 15.84 -33.08 14.64
N ARG A 44 16.54 -32.50 15.63
CA ARG A 44 17.29 -31.25 15.46
C ARG A 44 18.49 -31.40 14.53
N ASP A 45 19.15 -32.54 14.56
CA ASP A 45 20.28 -32.82 13.68
C ASP A 45 19.81 -33.00 12.22
N ILE A 46 18.67 -33.66 12.03
CA ILE A 46 18.04 -33.81 10.70
C ILE A 46 17.64 -32.43 10.17
N GLU A 47 17.01 -31.59 11.00
CA GLU A 47 16.66 -30.22 10.63
C GLU A 47 17.89 -29.37 10.26
N ALA A 48 18.98 -29.49 11.02
CA ALA A 48 20.24 -28.81 10.72
C ALA A 48 20.82 -29.27 9.37
N ARG A 49 20.88 -30.59 9.13
CA ARG A 49 21.34 -31.18 7.86
C ARG A 49 20.47 -30.72 6.68
N ARG A 50 19.13 -30.70 6.86
CA ARG A 50 18.17 -30.23 5.84
C ARG A 50 18.39 -28.76 5.49
N ARG A 51 18.58 -27.89 6.49
CA ARG A 51 18.83 -26.46 6.27
C ARG A 51 20.11 -26.17 5.49
N THR A 52 21.12 -27.02 5.64
CA THR A 52 22.39 -26.88 4.92
C THR A 52 22.42 -27.60 3.57
N HIS A 53 21.36 -28.34 3.22
CA HIS A 53 21.34 -29.10 1.97
C HIS A 53 21.33 -28.14 0.76
N PRO A 54 22.18 -28.37 -0.27
CA PRO A 54 22.31 -27.47 -1.42
C PRO A 54 20.97 -27.11 -2.07
N ASP A 55 20.11 -28.10 -2.31
CA ASP A 55 18.80 -27.89 -2.94
C ASP A 55 17.86 -26.99 -2.11
N VAL A 56 17.91 -27.14 -0.77
CA VAL A 56 17.11 -26.30 0.14
C VAL A 56 17.67 -24.88 0.16
N VAL A 57 19.00 -24.72 0.17
CA VAL A 57 19.65 -23.41 0.11
C VAL A 57 19.31 -22.69 -1.20
N GLU A 58 19.33 -23.41 -2.32
CA GLU A 58 19.01 -22.86 -3.64
C GLU A 58 17.56 -22.37 -3.72
N ILE A 59 16.59 -23.21 -3.35
CA ILE A 59 15.17 -22.83 -3.43
C ILE A 59 14.82 -21.70 -2.46
N VAL A 60 15.46 -21.65 -1.29
CA VAL A 60 15.33 -20.53 -0.36
C VAL A 60 15.89 -19.25 -0.97
N GLY A 61 17.03 -19.30 -1.65
CA GLY A 61 17.59 -18.17 -2.40
C GLY A 61 16.61 -17.62 -3.43
N GLN A 62 16.04 -18.51 -4.26
CA GLN A 62 15.05 -18.13 -5.28
C GLN A 62 13.80 -17.51 -4.66
N LEU A 63 13.30 -18.06 -3.54
CA LEU A 63 12.16 -17.49 -2.83
C LEU A 63 12.47 -16.11 -2.24
N LEU A 64 13.68 -15.88 -1.74
CA LEU A 64 14.10 -14.58 -1.21
C LEU A 64 14.18 -13.52 -2.32
N ASP A 65 14.70 -13.87 -3.50
CA ASP A 65 14.69 -12.99 -4.66
C ASP A 65 13.26 -12.63 -5.08
N LEU A 66 12.36 -13.61 -5.16
CA LEU A 66 10.95 -13.35 -5.47
C LEU A 66 10.26 -12.48 -4.42
N LYS A 67 10.55 -12.68 -3.13
CA LYS A 67 10.04 -11.83 -2.04
C LYS A 67 10.52 -10.38 -2.20
N ARG A 68 11.79 -10.19 -2.54
CA ARG A 68 12.34 -8.85 -2.82
C ARG A 68 11.59 -8.20 -3.98
N ASP A 69 11.41 -8.92 -5.08
CA ASP A 69 10.74 -8.39 -6.26
C ASP A 69 9.28 -8.03 -5.96
N VAL A 70 8.56 -8.88 -5.24
CA VAL A 70 7.19 -8.57 -4.76
C VAL A 70 7.15 -7.29 -3.95
N ALA A 71 8.08 -7.11 -2.99
CA ALA A 71 8.14 -5.90 -2.18
C ALA A 71 8.39 -4.64 -3.03
N ILE A 72 9.28 -4.71 -4.03
CA ILE A 72 9.53 -3.62 -4.97
C ILE A 72 8.26 -3.26 -5.75
N TRP A 73 7.55 -4.25 -6.29
CA TRP A 73 6.33 -4.02 -7.06
C TRP A 73 5.17 -3.50 -6.22
N GLN A 74 5.06 -3.92 -4.96
CA GLN A 74 4.10 -3.38 -4.00
C GLN A 74 4.38 -1.91 -3.71
N ALA A 75 5.64 -1.57 -3.39
CA ALA A 75 6.05 -0.18 -3.16
C ALA A 75 5.78 0.70 -4.40
N LEU A 76 6.04 0.19 -5.61
CA LEU A 76 5.75 0.93 -6.84
C LEU A 76 4.24 1.15 -7.04
N LYS A 77 3.42 0.14 -6.73
CA LYS A 77 1.96 0.26 -6.79
C LYS A 77 1.46 1.33 -5.81
N GLU A 78 1.95 1.34 -4.59
CA GLU A 78 1.60 2.33 -3.57
C GLU A 78 2.02 3.74 -3.98
N ALA A 79 3.25 3.92 -4.45
CA ALA A 79 3.74 5.20 -4.96
C ALA A 79 2.87 5.74 -6.10
N TRP A 80 2.44 4.86 -7.02
CA TRP A 80 1.52 5.23 -8.10
C TRP A 80 0.15 5.66 -7.58
N GLN A 81 -0.39 4.95 -6.59
CA GLN A 81 -1.66 5.31 -5.94
C GLN A 81 -1.55 6.68 -5.25
N GLN A 82 -0.51 6.91 -4.46
CA GLN A 82 -0.26 8.19 -3.80
C GLN A 82 -0.19 9.34 -4.80
N ARG A 83 0.55 9.16 -5.90
CA ARG A 83 0.63 10.16 -6.97
C ARG A 83 -0.73 10.49 -7.57
N SER A 84 -1.60 9.49 -7.73
CA SER A 84 -2.96 9.69 -8.26
C SER A 84 -3.83 10.54 -7.34
N TYR A 85 -3.68 10.38 -6.02
CA TYR A 85 -4.39 11.20 -5.03
C TYR A 85 -3.91 12.65 -5.03
N VAL A 86 -2.59 12.87 -5.05
CA VAL A 86 -2.01 14.22 -5.16
C VAL A 86 -2.48 14.91 -6.44
N LEU A 87 -2.52 14.19 -7.57
CA LEU A 87 -3.02 14.77 -8.82
C LEU A 87 -4.50 15.18 -8.70
N LYS A 88 -5.33 14.33 -8.09
CA LYS A 88 -6.73 14.65 -7.83
C LYS A 88 -6.88 15.89 -6.95
N GLU A 89 -6.06 16.03 -5.91
CA GLU A 89 -6.05 17.21 -5.04
C GLU A 89 -5.64 18.47 -5.80
N LEU A 90 -4.60 18.42 -6.63
CA LEU A 90 -4.17 19.54 -7.47
C LEU A 90 -5.28 19.98 -8.43
N VAL A 91 -5.94 19.04 -9.09
CA VAL A 91 -7.08 19.34 -9.99
C VAL A 91 -8.23 19.96 -9.18
N THR A 92 -8.52 19.44 -7.99
CA THR A 92 -9.58 19.97 -7.12
C THR A 92 -9.28 21.41 -6.69
N LEU A 93 -8.03 21.70 -6.30
CA LEU A 93 -7.58 23.04 -5.96
C LEU A 93 -7.66 24.00 -7.15
N TYR A 94 -7.25 23.52 -8.34
CA TYR A 94 -7.34 24.32 -9.57
C TYR A 94 -8.80 24.68 -9.90
N VAL A 95 -9.70 23.71 -9.87
CA VAL A 95 -11.14 23.93 -10.12
C VAL A 95 -11.73 24.87 -9.07
N ALA A 96 -11.39 24.68 -7.79
CA ALA A 96 -11.85 25.53 -6.71
C ALA A 96 -11.36 26.98 -6.86
N SER A 97 -10.10 27.19 -7.27
CA SER A 97 -9.57 28.54 -7.54
C SER A 97 -10.21 29.18 -8.77
N TYR A 98 -10.34 28.43 -9.86
CA TYR A 98 -10.88 28.93 -11.13
C TYR A 98 -12.35 29.34 -11.03
N TYR A 99 -13.18 28.55 -10.34
CA TYR A 99 -14.62 28.83 -10.19
C TYR A 99 -14.97 29.50 -8.85
N GLY A 100 -14.10 29.47 -7.84
CA GLY A 100 -14.34 30.08 -6.53
C GLY A 100 -14.40 31.61 -6.57
N ASP A 101 -13.59 32.24 -7.43
CA ASP A 101 -13.63 33.70 -7.61
C ASP A 101 -14.90 34.19 -8.32
N SER A 102 -15.55 33.31 -9.10
CA SER A 102 -16.81 33.63 -9.78
C SER A 102 -18.03 33.63 -8.85
N THR A 103 -17.94 32.93 -7.71
CA THR A 103 -19.03 32.86 -6.70
C THR A 103 -18.80 33.77 -5.49
N GLY A 104 -17.55 34.08 -5.11
CA GLY A 104 -17.23 34.93 -3.93
C GLY A 104 -17.58 36.41 -4.07
N ARG A 105 -17.50 37.00 -5.28
CA ARG A 105 -17.82 38.43 -5.48
C ARG A 105 -19.32 38.75 -5.39
N ALA A 106 -20.18 37.77 -5.62
CA ALA A 106 -21.62 37.95 -5.46
C ALA A 106 -22.01 38.00 -3.97
N THR A 107 -21.43 37.13 -3.15
CA THR A 107 -21.73 37.03 -1.71
C THR A 107 -21.24 38.24 -0.92
N ASP A 108 -20.08 38.83 -1.25
CA ASP A 108 -19.61 40.03 -0.54
C ASP A 108 -20.44 41.28 -0.86
N ARG A 109 -20.92 41.43 -2.10
CA ARG A 109 -21.85 42.50 -2.47
C ARG A 109 -23.20 42.34 -1.78
N VAL A 110 -23.70 41.11 -1.65
CA VAL A 110 -24.94 40.80 -0.93
C VAL A 110 -24.79 41.06 0.56
N LYS A 111 -23.69 40.61 1.19
CA LYS A 111 -23.39 40.88 2.61
C LYS A 111 -23.26 42.38 2.91
N GLY A 112 -22.61 43.15 2.03
CA GLY A 112 -22.54 44.61 2.16
C GLY A 112 -23.91 45.27 2.09
N ARG A 113 -24.76 44.84 1.14
CA ARG A 113 -26.14 45.34 1.00
C ARG A 113 -27.00 45.00 2.22
N ASP A 114 -26.91 43.80 2.75
CA ASP A 114 -27.68 43.37 3.92
C ASP A 114 -27.24 44.12 5.19
N ALA A 115 -25.94 44.33 5.36
CA ALA A 115 -25.39 45.13 6.46
C ALA A 115 -25.86 46.59 6.40
N ASP A 116 -25.88 47.20 5.22
CA ASP A 116 -26.39 48.57 5.04
C ASP A 116 -27.89 48.66 5.26
N THR A 117 -28.65 47.64 4.84
CA THR A 117 -30.10 47.59 5.07
C THR A 117 -30.42 47.44 6.56
N ALA A 118 -29.65 46.64 7.29
CA ALA A 118 -29.78 46.50 8.74
C ALA A 118 -29.43 47.79 9.48
N ARG A 119 -28.37 48.49 9.07
CA ARG A 119 -27.98 49.80 9.63
C ARG A 119 -29.07 50.86 9.45
N ARG A 120 -29.69 50.92 8.26
CA ARG A 120 -30.80 51.84 7.98
C ARG A 120 -32.01 51.55 8.88
N LYS A 121 -32.43 50.29 8.97
CA LYS A 121 -33.53 49.88 9.86
C LYS A 121 -33.29 50.24 11.33
N MET A 122 -32.05 50.07 11.81
CA MET A 122 -31.70 50.48 13.18
C MET A 122 -31.70 52.01 13.36
N ALA A 123 -31.28 52.76 12.35
CA ALA A 123 -31.31 54.22 12.40
C ALA A 123 -32.76 54.75 12.42
N ASP A 124 -33.64 54.18 11.60
CA ASP A 124 -35.05 54.54 11.54
C ASP A 124 -35.77 54.19 12.86
N ALA A 125 -35.53 52.99 13.41
CA ALA A 125 -36.07 52.58 14.70
C ALA A 125 -35.58 53.42 15.89
N ARG A 126 -34.42 54.10 15.76
CA ARG A 126 -33.93 55.07 16.77
C ARG A 126 -34.60 56.44 16.63
N ARG A 127 -34.97 56.85 15.41
CA ARG A 127 -35.70 58.10 15.16
C ARG A 127 -37.15 58.03 15.63
N GLU A 128 -37.75 56.85 15.59
CA GLU A 128 -39.14 56.61 16.00
C GLU A 128 -39.33 56.52 17.53
N LYS A 129 -38.24 56.48 18.30
CA LYS A 129 -38.23 56.41 19.78
C LYS A 129 -37.90 57.74 20.47
N VAL A 130 -37.75 58.83 19.71
CA VAL A 130 -37.59 60.21 20.21
C VAL A 130 -38.87 60.96 19.91
#